data_AF-A0A8S2YEJ4-F1
#
_entry.id   AF-A0A8S2YEJ4-F1
#
_cell.length_a   1.000
_cell.length_b   1.000
_cell.length_c   1.000
_cell.angle_alpha   90.00
_cell.angle_beta   90.00
_cell.angle_gamma   90.00
#
_symmetry.space_group_name_H-M   'P 1'
#
loop_
_entity.id
_entity.type
_entity.pdbx_description
1 polymer ?
#
loop_
_entity_poly.entity_id
_entity_poly.type
_entity_poly.pdbx_seq_one_letter_code
_entity_poly.pdbx_strand_id
1 'polypeptide(L)'
;MIWHSTALVGCAATMCPPYGSYTIPWPFYVCNYITGQLNSNFHKPYEQGVDDQLLHDCHGKVCLYNGTLDLNTCRCQCSTYASGSQCERLNCSILPPCPYYSSASCKAVNVPLECPDLCGLCNRYEVLKSVYGENNLTPITVKTKPTKMPPRFR
;
A
#
# COMPACT_ATOMS: atom_id res chain seq x y z
N MET A 1 5.04 -13.71 -10.89
CA MET A 1 3.89 -13.57 -9.95
C MET A 1 2.80 -12.82 -10.69
N ILE A 2 1.53 -13.27 -10.65
CA ILE A 2 0.49 -12.90 -11.63
C ILE A 2 -0.82 -12.42 -10.98
N TRP A 3 -0.74 -11.73 -9.85
CA TRP A 3 -1.93 -11.30 -9.10
C TRP A 3 -2.54 -10.04 -9.72
N HIS A 4 -3.81 -10.12 -10.17
CA HIS A 4 -4.44 -9.09 -11.00
C HIS A 4 -4.58 -7.72 -10.31
N SER A 5 -4.71 -7.68 -8.98
CA SER A 5 -4.80 -6.42 -8.23
C SER A 5 -3.45 -5.85 -7.80
N THR A 6 -2.34 -6.53 -8.10
CA THR A 6 -1.00 -6.02 -7.79
C THR A 6 -0.62 -4.90 -8.74
N ALA A 7 -0.78 -3.66 -8.31
CA ALA A 7 -0.41 -2.48 -9.09
C ALA A 7 1.04 -2.02 -8.87
N LEU A 8 1.66 -2.34 -7.72
CA LEU A 8 2.99 -1.89 -7.36
C LEU A 8 3.82 -3.00 -6.71
N VAL A 9 5.10 -3.04 -7.09
CA VAL A 9 6.12 -3.91 -6.51
C VAL A 9 7.34 -3.09 -6.10
N GLY A 10 7.85 -3.33 -4.88
CA GLY A 10 9.11 -2.79 -4.41
C GLY A 10 10.06 -3.94 -4.10
N CYS A 11 11.21 -3.97 -4.76
CA CYS A 11 12.24 -5.00 -4.53
C CYS A 11 13.50 -4.39 -3.91
N ALA A 12 14.16 -5.16 -3.04
CA ALA A 12 15.45 -4.86 -2.47
C ALA A 12 16.34 -6.10 -2.51
N ALA A 13 17.64 -5.88 -2.59
CA ALA A 13 18.65 -6.92 -2.44
C ALA A 13 19.58 -6.55 -1.29
N THR A 14 20.00 -7.54 -0.50
CA THR A 14 20.99 -7.34 0.55
C THR A 14 22.05 -8.44 0.54
N MET A 15 23.21 -8.07 1.06
CA MET A 15 24.38 -8.92 1.22
C MET A 15 24.52 -9.26 2.70
N CYS A 16 24.11 -10.48 3.07
CA CYS A 16 24.15 -10.93 4.45
C CYS A 16 25.41 -11.76 4.71
N PRO A 17 26.38 -11.30 5.53
CA PRO A 17 27.55 -12.12 5.87
C PRO A 17 27.11 -13.48 6.41
N PRO A 18 27.89 -14.55 6.17
CA PRO A 18 27.56 -15.87 6.69
C PRO A 18 27.39 -15.81 8.21
N TYR A 19 26.33 -16.46 8.72
CA TYR A 19 26.02 -16.53 10.14
C TYR A 19 26.22 -17.97 10.63
N GLY A 20 27.34 -18.23 11.29
CA GLY A 20 27.73 -19.59 11.69
C GLY A 20 28.00 -20.49 10.48
N SER A 21 27.41 -21.69 10.47
CA SER A 21 27.47 -22.63 9.35
C SER A 21 26.39 -22.39 8.27
N TYR A 22 25.51 -21.41 8.45
CA TYR A 22 24.41 -21.14 7.52
C TYR A 22 24.86 -20.19 6.41
N THR A 23 25.01 -20.72 5.20
CA THR A 23 25.20 -19.96 3.97
C THR A 23 23.83 -19.63 3.37
N ILE A 24 23.38 -18.39 3.54
CA ILE A 24 22.23 -17.87 2.79
C ILE A 24 22.67 -17.70 1.33
N PRO A 25 21.88 -18.08 0.32
CA PRO A 25 22.22 -17.85 -1.08
C PRO A 25 22.45 -16.36 -1.34
N TRP A 26 23.61 -16.05 -1.93
CA TRP A 26 24.05 -14.69 -2.19
C TRP A 26 23.72 -14.26 -3.62
N PRO A 27 23.14 -13.06 -3.83
CA PRO A 27 22.57 -12.15 -2.83
C PRO A 27 21.12 -12.51 -2.43
N PHE A 28 20.65 -12.02 -1.28
CA PHE A 28 19.28 -12.24 -0.80
C PHE A 28 18.34 -11.16 -1.35
N TYR A 29 17.25 -11.58 -2.01
CA TYR A 29 16.28 -10.68 -2.64
C TYR A 29 14.93 -10.73 -1.92
N VAL A 30 14.33 -9.57 -1.70
CA VAL A 30 12.96 -9.43 -1.17
C VAL A 30 12.18 -8.52 -2.10
N CYS A 31 11.00 -8.97 -2.54
CA CYS A 31 10.04 -8.14 -3.23
C CYS A 31 8.73 -8.09 -2.43
N ASN A 32 8.30 -6.88 -2.10
CA ASN A 32 7.01 -6.63 -1.49
C ASN A 32 6.02 -6.13 -2.54
N TYR A 33 4.79 -6.62 -2.45
CA TYR A 33 3.69 -6.22 -3.31
C TYR A 33 2.67 -5.47 -2.47
N ILE A 34 2.09 -4.41 -3.04
CA ILE A 34 1.20 -3.53 -2.28
C ILE A 34 -0.08 -4.24 -1.82
N THR A 35 -0.54 -5.20 -2.62
CA THR A 35 -1.65 -6.10 -2.26
C THR A 35 -1.10 -7.48 -1.96
N GLY A 36 -1.37 -7.99 -0.76
CA GLY A 36 -1.04 -9.37 -0.39
C GLY A 36 -1.90 -10.38 -1.16
N GLN A 37 -1.37 -11.58 -1.37
CA GLN A 37 -2.16 -12.72 -1.83
C GLN A 37 -2.98 -13.23 -0.64
N LEU A 38 -4.29 -13.00 -0.66
CA LEU A 38 -5.20 -13.54 0.35
C LEU A 38 -5.55 -14.99 -0.01
N ASN A 39 -5.50 -15.89 0.98
CA ASN A 39 -5.65 -17.35 0.81
C ASN A 39 -6.89 -17.79 0.03
N SER A 40 -8.00 -17.03 0.09
CA SER A 40 -9.26 -17.40 -0.56
C SER A 40 -9.19 -17.41 -2.09
N ASN A 41 -8.26 -16.66 -2.71
CA ASN A 41 -8.18 -16.52 -4.17
C ASN A 41 -6.86 -17.05 -4.76
N PHE A 42 -6.06 -17.80 -3.99
CA PHE A 42 -4.76 -18.28 -4.46
C PHE A 42 -4.85 -19.10 -5.77
N HIS A 43 -5.94 -19.87 -5.93
CA HIS A 43 -6.18 -20.69 -7.14
C HIS A 43 -6.72 -19.91 -8.33
N LYS A 44 -7.12 -18.64 -8.16
CA LYS A 44 -7.64 -17.76 -9.20
C LYS A 44 -7.01 -16.37 -9.05
N PRO A 45 -5.70 -16.24 -9.33
CA PRO A 45 -4.96 -14.99 -9.11
C PRO A 45 -5.31 -13.90 -10.12
N TYR A 46 -6.12 -14.20 -11.13
CA TYR A 46 -6.65 -13.28 -12.11
C TYR A 46 -7.99 -13.79 -12.64
N GLU A 47 -8.80 -12.87 -13.16
CA GLU A 47 -10.00 -13.21 -13.92
C GLU A 47 -9.60 -13.49 -15.38
N GLN A 48 -10.15 -14.57 -15.95
CA GLN A 48 -9.92 -14.89 -17.35
C GLN A 48 -10.69 -13.88 -18.21
N GLY A 49 -9.97 -13.08 -18.99
CA GLY A 49 -10.57 -12.13 -19.91
C GLY A 49 -11.35 -12.84 -21.04
N VAL A 50 -12.37 -12.17 -21.55
CA VAL A 50 -13.06 -12.51 -22.80
C VAL A 50 -12.45 -11.66 -23.91
N ASP A 51 -11.73 -12.31 -24.85
CA ASP A 51 -11.15 -11.82 -26.12
C ASP A 51 -10.55 -10.40 -26.19
N ASP A 52 -9.26 -10.30 -26.56
CA ASP A 52 -8.51 -9.14 -27.13
C ASP A 52 -8.79 -7.71 -26.60
N GLN A 53 -9.50 -7.57 -25.49
CA GLN A 53 -9.76 -6.29 -24.87
C GLN A 53 -8.43 -5.77 -24.34
N LEU A 54 -8.03 -4.64 -24.92
CA LEU A 54 -6.84 -3.87 -24.57
C LEU A 54 -6.72 -3.83 -23.04
N LEU A 55 -5.66 -4.44 -22.52
CA LEU A 55 -5.36 -4.45 -21.09
C LEU A 55 -5.32 -2.98 -20.62
N HIS A 56 -6.32 -2.54 -19.87
CA HIS A 56 -6.40 -1.16 -19.40
C HIS A 56 -5.43 -1.00 -18.22
N ASP A 57 -4.28 -0.38 -18.49
CA ASP A 57 -3.36 0.05 -17.44
C ASP A 57 -3.89 1.33 -16.79
N CYS A 58 -4.21 1.26 -15.51
CA CYS A 58 -4.59 2.42 -14.70
C CYS A 58 -3.40 3.28 -14.26
N HIS A 59 -2.27 3.20 -14.97
CA HIS A 59 -1.03 3.96 -14.76
C HIS A 59 -0.53 3.88 -13.31
N GLY A 60 -0.61 2.68 -12.72
CA GLY A 60 -0.16 2.44 -11.34
C GLY A 60 -0.99 3.17 -10.27
N LYS A 61 -2.23 3.58 -10.57
CA LYS A 61 -3.14 4.14 -9.58
C LYS A 61 -3.41 3.14 -8.43
N VAL A 62 -3.42 3.65 -7.20
CA VAL A 62 -3.65 2.87 -5.98
C VAL A 62 -4.82 3.47 -5.21
N CYS A 63 -5.62 2.63 -4.58
CA CYS A 63 -6.68 3.05 -3.67
C CYS A 63 -6.22 2.82 -2.22
N LEU A 64 -6.39 3.84 -1.38
CA LEU A 64 -6.00 3.82 0.02
C LEU A 64 -7.17 3.39 0.92
N TYR A 65 -6.87 3.09 2.19
CA TYR A 65 -7.85 2.86 3.25
C TYR A 65 -8.97 1.88 2.85
N ASN A 66 -8.56 0.70 2.38
CA ASN A 66 -9.43 -0.38 1.89
C ASN A 66 -10.31 -0.01 0.68
N GLY A 67 -9.92 1.00 -0.10
CA GLY A 67 -10.53 1.23 -1.41
C GLY A 67 -10.17 0.14 -2.42
N THR A 68 -11.08 -0.16 -3.33
CA THR A 68 -10.90 -1.12 -4.42
C THR A 68 -10.77 -0.40 -5.75
N LEU A 69 -9.74 -0.69 -6.54
CA LEU A 69 -9.60 -0.13 -7.89
C LEU A 69 -10.50 -0.89 -8.87
N ASP A 70 -11.43 -0.18 -9.49
CA ASP A 70 -12.15 -0.67 -10.66
C ASP A 70 -11.24 -0.54 -11.89
N LEU A 71 -10.81 -1.68 -12.44
CA LEU A 71 -9.88 -1.74 -13.57
C LEU A 71 -10.51 -1.28 -14.89
N ASN A 72 -11.85 -1.29 -15.01
CA ASN A 72 -12.54 -0.85 -16.23
C ASN A 72 -12.61 0.68 -16.31
N THR A 73 -12.77 1.34 -15.16
CA THR A 73 -12.93 2.80 -15.09
C THR A 73 -11.70 3.53 -14.54
N CYS A 74 -10.74 2.78 -14.00
CA CYS A 74 -9.60 3.29 -13.23
C CYS A 74 -10.03 4.23 -12.09
N ARG A 75 -11.17 3.95 -11.46
CA ARG A 75 -11.70 4.70 -10.32
C ARG A 75 -11.61 3.86 -9.05
N CYS A 76 -11.31 4.51 -7.94
CA CYS A 76 -11.34 3.86 -6.64
C CYS A 76 -12.76 3.86 -6.10
N GLN A 77 -13.24 2.67 -5.72
CA GLN A 77 -14.43 2.47 -4.92
C GLN A 77 -14.00 2.51 -3.45
N CYS A 78 -14.32 3.60 -2.76
CA CYS A 78 -13.88 3.80 -1.39
C CYS A 78 -14.77 3.06 -0.39
N SER A 79 -14.16 2.68 0.74
CA SER A 79 -14.89 2.23 1.92
C SER A 79 -15.79 3.35 2.46
N THR A 80 -16.75 3.01 3.31
CA THR A 80 -17.73 3.98 3.85
C THR A 80 -17.09 5.12 4.64
N TYR A 81 -15.88 4.91 5.16
CA TYR A 81 -15.13 5.87 5.95
C TYR A 81 -14.01 6.58 5.17
N ALA A 82 -13.95 6.42 3.84
CA ALA A 82 -12.92 7.04 3.01
C ALA A 82 -13.53 7.72 1.77
N SER A 83 -12.87 8.74 1.27
CA SER A 83 -13.32 9.52 0.10
C SER A 83 -12.13 10.12 -0.66
N GLY A 84 -12.39 10.64 -1.86
CA GLY A 84 -11.36 11.18 -2.74
C GLY A 84 -11.12 10.29 -3.96
N SER A 85 -10.22 10.71 -4.83
CA SER A 85 -9.98 10.01 -6.12
C SER A 85 -9.19 8.71 -5.95
N GLN A 86 -8.45 8.60 -4.85
CA GLN A 86 -7.67 7.45 -4.39
C GLN A 86 -8.11 7.03 -2.97
N CYS A 87 -9.28 7.48 -2.51
CA CYS A 87 -9.77 7.27 -1.15
C CYS A 87 -8.89 7.89 -0.06
N GLU A 88 -8.08 8.89 -0.38
CA GLU A 88 -7.06 9.47 0.49
C GLU A 88 -7.58 10.27 1.69
N ARG A 89 -8.89 10.55 1.75
CA ARG A 89 -9.53 11.36 2.80
C ARG A 89 -10.37 10.49 3.72
N LEU A 90 -9.95 10.35 4.97
CA LEU A 90 -10.66 9.58 5.99
C LEU A 90 -11.77 10.40 6.66
N ASN A 91 -12.87 9.73 6.97
CA ASN A 91 -13.90 10.17 7.89
C ASN A 91 -13.72 9.44 9.22
N CYS A 92 -13.05 10.10 10.15
CA CYS A 92 -12.67 9.55 11.45
C CYS A 92 -13.85 9.30 12.39
N SER A 93 -15.00 9.93 12.15
CA SER A 93 -16.18 9.77 13.00
C SER A 93 -16.87 8.39 12.86
N ILE A 94 -16.52 7.63 11.82
CA ILE A 94 -17.19 6.37 11.45
C ILE A 94 -16.20 5.23 11.18
N LEU A 95 -14.99 5.29 11.74
CA LEU A 95 -13.98 4.25 11.54
C LEU A 95 -14.35 2.95 12.29
N PRO A 96 -14.12 1.78 11.67
CA PRO A 96 -14.32 0.50 12.34
C PRO A 96 -13.23 0.25 13.39
N PRO A 97 -13.54 -0.51 14.46
CA PRO A 97 -12.53 -0.93 15.42
C PRO A 97 -11.57 -1.96 14.80
N CYS A 98 -10.36 -2.04 15.35
CA CYS A 98 -9.31 -2.94 14.87
C CYS A 98 -8.88 -3.94 15.96
N PRO A 99 -9.69 -4.97 16.24
CA PRO A 99 -9.46 -5.86 17.38
C PRO A 99 -8.20 -6.73 17.23
N TYR A 100 -7.69 -6.90 16.01
CA TYR A 100 -6.54 -7.76 15.72
C TYR A 100 -5.19 -7.04 15.81
N TYR A 101 -5.19 -5.72 15.99
CA TYR A 101 -3.98 -4.91 15.98
C TYR A 101 -3.72 -4.27 17.34
N SER A 102 -2.44 -4.17 17.68
CA SER A 102 -1.97 -3.39 18.82
C SER A 102 -1.33 -2.10 18.33
N SER A 103 -1.15 -1.10 19.19
CA SER A 103 -0.43 0.13 18.83
C SER A 103 1.00 -0.13 18.32
N ALA A 104 1.64 -1.22 18.76
CA ALA A 104 2.95 -1.63 18.26
C ALA A 104 2.92 -2.05 16.78
N SER A 105 1.77 -2.57 16.31
CA SER A 105 1.56 -2.98 14.92
C SER A 105 1.62 -1.80 13.94
N CYS A 106 1.42 -0.57 14.41
CA CYS A 106 1.51 0.64 13.59
C CYS A 106 2.92 0.93 13.03
N LYS A 107 3.95 0.18 13.46
CA LYS A 107 5.28 0.22 12.82
C LYS A 107 5.30 -0.52 11.47
N ALA A 108 4.37 -1.45 11.24
CA ALA A 108 4.22 -2.11 9.95
C ALA A 108 3.60 -1.14 8.94
N VAL A 109 4.03 -1.23 7.69
CA VAL A 109 3.65 -0.27 6.64
C VAL A 109 2.17 -0.32 6.25
N ASN A 110 1.52 -1.48 6.41
CA ASN A 110 0.12 -1.70 6.03
C ASN A 110 -0.87 -1.32 7.14
N VAL A 111 -0.49 -1.49 8.41
CA VAL A 111 -1.40 -1.31 9.55
C VAL A 111 -1.95 0.12 9.65
N PRO A 112 -1.20 1.21 9.39
CA PRO A 112 -1.79 2.55 9.35
C PRO A 112 -2.85 2.74 8.26
N LEU A 113 -2.77 2.00 7.15
CA LEU A 113 -3.77 2.07 6.08
C LEU A 113 -5.01 1.22 6.40
N GLU A 114 -4.83 0.08 7.06
CA GLU A 114 -5.94 -0.79 7.47
C GLU A 114 -6.63 -0.30 8.75
N CYS A 115 -5.87 0.30 9.65
CA CYS A 115 -6.31 0.74 10.96
C CYS A 115 -5.80 2.16 11.31
N PRO A 116 -6.36 3.18 10.63
CA PRO A 116 -5.86 4.55 10.75
C PRO A 116 -6.10 5.17 12.14
N ASP A 117 -7.19 4.82 12.82
CA ASP A 117 -7.52 5.37 14.14
C ASP A 117 -6.51 4.93 15.22
N LEU A 118 -6.28 3.62 15.32
CA LEU A 118 -5.29 3.04 16.25
C LEU A 118 -3.88 3.61 16.04
N CYS A 119 -3.54 3.94 14.79
CA CYS A 119 -2.25 4.53 14.43
C CYS A 119 -2.22 6.06 14.48
N GLY A 120 -3.28 6.69 14.99
CA GLY A 120 -3.34 8.12 15.27
C GLY A 120 -3.38 8.99 14.01
N LEU A 121 -3.78 8.45 12.86
CA LEU A 121 -3.90 9.24 11.61
C LEU A 121 -5.05 10.25 11.70
N CYS A 122 -6.09 9.93 12.48
CA CYS A 122 -7.23 10.82 12.69
C CYS A 122 -6.89 12.07 13.51
N ASN A 123 -6.13 11.91 14.59
CA ASN A 123 -5.66 13.06 15.39
C ASN A 123 -4.74 13.98 14.60
N ARG A 124 -3.93 13.45 13.68
CA ARG A 124 -3.08 14.29 12.82
C ARG A 124 -3.88 15.04 11.77
N TYR A 125 -4.93 14.44 11.22
CA TYR A 125 -5.76 15.09 10.21
C TYR A 125 -6.53 16.27 10.79
N GLU A 126 -7.09 16.15 12.00
CA GLU A 126 -7.77 17.28 12.67
C GLU A 126 -6.81 18.41 13.04
N VAL A 127 -5.60 18.08 13.52
CA VAL A 127 -4.56 19.08 13.78
C VAL A 127 -4.11 19.78 12.49
N LEU A 128 -3.98 19.04 11.38
CA LEU A 128 -3.63 19.65 10.10
C LEU A 128 -4.78 20.49 9.52
N LYS A 129 -6.04 20.05 9.67
CA LYS A 129 -7.23 20.85 9.31
C LYS A 129 -7.32 22.14 10.12
N SER A 130 -7.07 22.10 11.42
CA SER A 130 -7.15 23.29 12.28
C SER A 130 -6.02 24.28 12.03
N VAL A 131 -4.84 23.81 11.62
CA VAL A 131 -3.68 24.66 11.33
C VAL A 131 -3.71 25.23 9.91
N TYR A 132 -4.14 24.47 8.90
CA TYR A 132 -4.01 24.87 7.49
C TYR A 132 -5.34 25.22 6.80
N GLY A 133 -6.49 24.87 7.39
CA GLY A 133 -7.81 25.02 6.76
C GLY A 133 -8.09 23.95 5.70
N GLU A 134 -9.37 23.61 5.50
CA GLU A 134 -9.80 22.47 4.67
C GLU A 134 -9.36 22.55 3.19
N ASN A 135 -9.09 23.74 2.68
CA ASN A 135 -8.75 23.98 1.27
C ASN A 135 -7.24 23.94 0.96
N ASN A 136 -6.36 23.85 1.98
CA ASN A 136 -4.90 23.91 1.79
C ASN A 136 -4.17 22.60 2.16
N LEU A 137 -4.89 21.53 2.47
CA LEU A 137 -4.28 20.23 2.73
C LEU A 137 -3.88 19.56 1.42
N THR A 138 -2.67 19.86 0.94
CA THR A 138 -2.02 19.04 -0.08
C THR A 138 -1.81 17.62 0.46
N PRO A 139 -2.04 16.57 -0.35
CA PRO A 139 -1.77 15.19 0.05
C PRO A 139 -0.36 15.10 0.62
N ILE A 140 -0.21 14.41 1.76
CA ILE A 140 1.09 14.16 2.36
C ILE A 140 1.87 13.30 1.36
N THR A 141 2.65 13.97 0.52
CA THR A 141 3.67 13.32 -0.28
C THR A 141 4.74 12.91 0.71
N VAL A 142 4.79 11.62 1.02
CA VAL A 142 5.93 11.04 1.72
C VAL A 142 7.14 11.31 0.84
N LYS A 143 7.90 12.37 1.15
CA LYS A 143 9.17 12.65 0.49
C LYS A 143 10.11 11.50 0.84
N THR A 144 10.12 10.48 0.00
CA THR A 144 11.17 9.46 0.03
C THR A 144 12.46 10.19 -0.31
N LYS A 145 13.33 10.34 0.71
CA LYS A 145 14.67 10.86 0.50
C LYS A 145 15.35 9.90 -0.50
N PRO A 146 15.82 10.37 -1.66
CA PRO A 146 16.47 9.48 -2.61
C PRO A 146 17.70 8.86 -1.94
N THR A 147 17.60 7.59 -1.62
CA THR A 147 18.75 6.80 -1.17
C THR A 147 19.68 6.67 -2.36
N LYS A 148 20.90 7.20 -2.23
CA LYS A 148 21.97 7.01 -3.22
C LYS A 148 22.13 5.51 -3.47
N MET A 149 21.80 5.08 -4.68
CA MET A 149 22.02 3.71 -5.12
C MET A 149 23.54 3.47 -5.10
N PRO A 150 24.04 2.44 -4.38
CA PRO A 150 25.46 2.14 -4.39
C PRO A 150 25.94 1.80 -5.80
N PRO A 151 27.20 2.08 -6.15
CA PRO A 151 27.73 1.84 -7.48
C PRO A 151 27.60 0.37 -7.86
N ARG A 152 27.15 0.11 -9.10
CA ARG A 152 27.15 -1.24 -9.69
C ARG A 152 28.59 -1.72 -9.78
N PHE A 153 28.92 -2.80 -9.08
CA PHE A 153 30.14 -3.55 -9.35
C PHE A 153 30.03 -4.15 -10.75
N ARG A 154 31.00 -3.83 -11.62
CA ARG A 154 31.18 -4.43 -12.94
C ARG A 154 31.87 -5.77 -12.81
#